data_AF-A0A377FK48-F1
#
_entry.id   AF-A0A377FK48-F1
#
_cell.length_a   1.000
_cell.length_b   1.000
_cell.length_c   1.000
_cell.angle_alpha   90.00
_cell.angle_beta   90.00
_cell.angle_gamma   90.00
#
_symmetry.space_group_name_H-M   'P 1'
#
loop_
_entity.id
_entity.type
_entity.pdbx_description
1 polymer ?
#
loop_
_entity_poly.entity_id
_entity_poly.type
_entity_poly.pdbx_seq_one_letter_code
_entity_poly.pdbx_strand_id
1 'polypeptide(L)'
;MDKKAKKILFSRYWASGWKLQNEIYTSPEDFAYAKEKGLMFDPITISHDECIKRIVKLANTINMEKVAKAFLCSLSTRRLDWRSAAASYYLAKLFKEHRYTPVESGRFYENGKAIHVSHTCRVCRDVKYGVVGKEKYKNVDLNVLNFERLKWGGVRQGDLVYILFDLERFAEEDIPEPTQEDGEILKAILNAVSCCDPSDHPGTLRNRFAEISALKANKDERSVIIEILACIGVLAPKSYDRGEPSKHDWTYATYWRGEDGYDKELVEKYFGKYLK
;
A
#
# COMPACT_ATOMS: atom_id res chain seq x y z
N MET A 1 -9.98 -4.50 17.46
CA MET A 1 -9.86 -3.04 17.20
C MET A 1 -11.03 -2.32 17.84
N ASP A 2 -10.79 -1.23 18.56
CA ASP A 2 -11.84 -0.47 19.25
C ASP A 2 -12.79 0.22 18.25
N LYS A 3 -14.10 0.00 18.42
CA LYS A 3 -15.12 0.49 17.47
C LYS A 3 -15.31 2.00 17.56
N LYS A 4 -15.20 2.60 18.75
CA LYS A 4 -15.40 4.04 18.96
C LYS A 4 -14.21 4.81 18.38
N ALA A 5 -12.99 4.40 18.69
CA ALA A 5 -11.78 5.00 18.14
C ALA A 5 -11.74 4.92 16.61
N LYS A 6 -12.17 3.77 16.03
CA LYS A 6 -12.24 3.63 14.57
C LYS A 6 -13.25 4.60 13.97
N LYS A 7 -14.42 4.74 14.61
CA LYS A 7 -15.43 5.71 14.18
C LYS A 7 -14.90 7.15 14.22
N ILE A 8 -14.21 7.54 15.31
CA ILE A 8 -13.58 8.86 15.44
C ILE A 8 -12.62 9.13 14.28
N LEU A 9 -11.69 8.20 14.03
CA LEU A 9 -10.73 8.31 12.93
C LEU A 9 -11.43 8.44 11.56
N PHE A 10 -12.44 7.61 11.29
CA PHE A 10 -13.15 7.63 10.02
C PHE A 10 -13.95 8.92 9.84
N SER A 11 -14.66 9.37 10.87
CA SER A 11 -15.47 10.59 10.84
C SER A 11 -14.62 11.86 10.71
N ARG A 12 -13.32 11.83 11.03
CA ARG A 12 -12.39 12.93 10.78
C ARG A 12 -12.20 13.22 9.30
N TYR A 13 -12.14 12.19 8.45
CA TYR A 13 -11.80 12.33 7.03
C TYR A 13 -12.95 12.04 6.06
N TRP A 14 -13.96 11.28 6.49
CA TRP A 14 -14.95 10.70 5.58
C TRP A 14 -16.39 10.92 6.04
N ALA A 15 -17.23 11.32 5.09
CA ALA A 15 -18.69 11.34 5.20
C ALA A 15 -19.30 10.58 4.01
N SER A 16 -19.90 11.28 3.04
CA SER A 16 -20.25 10.75 1.71
C SER A 16 -19.08 10.74 0.72
N GLY A 17 -17.91 11.22 1.17
CA GLY A 17 -16.67 11.36 0.43
C GLY A 17 -15.59 11.91 1.34
N TRP A 18 -14.45 12.33 0.77
CA TRP A 18 -13.46 13.12 1.50
C TRP A 18 -14.09 14.42 2.02
N LYS A 19 -13.86 14.73 3.29
CA LYS A 19 -14.24 16.03 3.86
C LYS A 19 -13.34 17.15 3.32
N LEU A 20 -13.89 18.35 3.27
CA LEU A 20 -13.11 19.54 2.93
C LEU A 20 -12.10 19.83 4.06
N GLN A 21 -10.97 20.44 3.72
CA GLN A 21 -9.88 20.68 4.67
C GLN A 21 -10.33 21.46 5.93
N ASN A 22 -11.26 22.40 5.77
CA ASN A 22 -11.84 23.20 6.86
C ASN A 22 -12.86 22.43 7.72
N GLU A 23 -13.30 21.24 7.30
CA GLU A 23 -14.21 20.37 8.02
C GLU A 23 -13.49 19.23 8.76
N ILE A 24 -12.20 19.06 8.51
CA ILE A 24 -11.36 18.05 9.18
C ILE A 24 -11.11 18.54 10.62
N TYR A 25 -11.83 17.93 11.55
CA TYR A 25 -11.75 18.25 12.97
C TYR A 25 -11.93 16.99 13.83
N THR A 26 -11.31 17.00 15.00
CA THR A 26 -11.49 16.00 16.05
C THR A 26 -11.35 16.72 17.38
N SER A 27 -12.30 16.53 18.31
CA SER A 27 -12.19 17.18 19.61
C SER A 27 -10.98 16.65 20.39
N PRO A 28 -10.43 17.43 21.34
CA PRO A 28 -9.31 16.97 22.18
C PRO A 28 -9.60 15.65 22.91
N GLU A 29 -10.82 15.46 23.40
CA GLU A 29 -11.23 14.26 24.14
C GLU A 29 -11.30 13.03 23.23
N ASP A 30 -11.89 13.18 22.04
CA ASP A 30 -11.96 12.09 21.06
C ASP A 30 -10.58 11.76 20.48
N PHE A 31 -9.73 12.76 20.27
CA PHE A 31 -8.34 12.56 19.85
C PHE A 31 -7.55 11.79 20.91
N ALA A 32 -7.63 12.22 22.18
CA ALA A 32 -6.97 11.54 23.29
C ALA A 32 -7.45 10.08 23.42
N TYR A 33 -8.76 9.85 23.34
CA TYR A 33 -9.34 8.51 23.37
C TYR A 33 -8.86 7.65 22.20
N ALA A 34 -8.95 8.14 20.96
CA ALA A 34 -8.56 7.37 19.78
C ALA A 34 -7.04 7.10 19.74
N LYS A 35 -6.24 8.01 20.31
CA LYS A 35 -4.79 7.83 20.49
C LYS A 35 -4.48 6.78 21.54
N GLU A 36 -5.16 6.79 22.69
CA GLU A 36 -5.03 5.75 23.72
C GLU A 36 -5.36 4.35 23.15
N LYS A 37 -6.32 4.26 22.23
CA LYS A 37 -6.68 3.00 21.54
C LYS A 37 -5.81 2.68 20.32
N GLY A 38 -4.73 3.43 20.08
CA GLY A 38 -3.76 3.17 19.01
C GLY A 38 -4.28 3.39 17.59
N LEU A 39 -5.33 4.21 17.41
CA LEU A 39 -5.87 4.52 16.08
C LEU A 39 -5.61 5.95 15.61
N MET A 40 -5.29 6.85 16.53
CA MET A 40 -4.81 8.19 16.20
C MET A 40 -3.43 8.46 16.79
N PHE A 41 -2.70 9.38 16.18
CA PHE A 41 -1.29 9.64 16.44
C PHE A 41 -1.00 11.13 16.31
N ASP A 42 0.00 11.59 17.07
CA ASP A 42 0.56 12.92 16.85
C ASP A 42 1.20 12.99 15.46
N PRO A 43 1.21 14.17 14.82
CA PRO A 43 1.92 14.33 13.56
C PRO A 43 3.42 14.08 13.74
N ILE A 44 4.05 13.52 12.71
CA ILE A 44 5.48 13.23 12.73
C ILE A 44 6.29 14.29 11.98
N THR A 45 7.43 14.68 12.55
CA THR A 45 8.49 15.41 11.85
C THR A 45 9.74 14.54 11.86
N ILE A 46 10.24 14.18 10.67
CA ILE A 46 11.36 13.25 10.51
C ILE A 46 12.18 13.61 9.25
N SER A 47 13.49 13.40 9.31
CA SER A 47 14.34 13.53 8.13
C SER A 47 14.23 12.29 7.24
N HIS A 48 14.59 12.44 5.96
CA HIS A 48 14.77 11.31 5.05
C HIS A 48 15.62 10.19 5.67
N ASP A 49 16.82 10.53 6.13
CA ASP A 49 17.83 9.57 6.56
C ASP A 49 17.39 8.77 7.78
N GLU A 50 16.73 9.44 8.75
CA GLU A 50 16.18 8.78 9.93
C GLU A 50 14.97 7.88 9.56
N CYS A 51 14.15 8.32 8.60
CA CYS A 51 13.04 7.50 8.10
C CYS A 51 13.56 6.20 7.45
N ILE A 52 14.54 6.29 6.55
CA ILE A 52 15.18 5.14 5.91
C ILE A 52 15.82 4.21 6.94
N LYS A 53 16.55 4.76 7.92
CA LYS A 53 17.17 3.95 8.98
C LYS A 53 16.14 3.13 9.77
N ARG A 54 15.01 3.73 10.15
CA ARG A 54 13.92 3.03 10.85
C ARG A 54 13.25 1.98 9.97
N ILE A 55 13.00 2.30 8.69
CA ILE A 55 12.42 1.35 7.72
C ILE A 55 13.34 0.12 7.58
N VAL A 56 14.63 0.31 7.35
CA VAL A 56 15.60 -0.78 7.18
C VAL A 56 15.69 -1.62 8.45
N LYS A 57 15.69 -1.00 9.63
CA LYS A 57 15.68 -1.71 10.91
C LYS A 57 14.45 -2.61 11.04
N LEU A 58 13.25 -2.08 10.78
CA LEU A 58 12.00 -2.85 10.84
C LEU A 58 11.97 -4.00 9.82
N ALA A 59 12.46 -3.76 8.60
CA ALA A 59 12.51 -4.77 7.55
C ALA A 59 13.43 -5.96 7.90
N ASN A 60 14.41 -5.75 8.78
CA ASN A 60 15.29 -6.80 9.27
C ASN A 60 14.72 -7.55 10.49
N THR A 61 13.74 -6.99 11.19
CA THR A 61 13.07 -7.67 12.31
C THR A 61 11.80 -8.39 11.91
N ILE A 62 11.09 -7.90 10.88
CA ILE A 62 9.84 -8.51 10.41
C ILE A 62 10.13 -9.73 9.55
N ASN A 63 9.47 -10.85 9.85
CA ASN A 63 9.57 -12.09 9.08
C ASN A 63 8.61 -12.05 7.88
N MET A 64 9.11 -12.43 6.69
CA MET A 64 8.33 -12.62 5.47
C MET A 64 7.14 -13.58 5.66
N GLU A 65 7.29 -14.64 6.46
CA GLU A 65 6.19 -15.58 6.74
C GLU A 65 5.02 -14.87 7.44
N LYS A 66 5.29 -14.00 8.43
CA LYS A 66 4.25 -13.21 9.11
C LYS A 66 3.50 -12.32 8.12
N VAL A 67 4.22 -11.71 7.18
CA VAL A 67 3.66 -10.84 6.14
C VAL A 67 2.76 -11.62 5.18
N ALA A 68 3.21 -12.81 4.75
CA ALA A 68 2.42 -13.68 3.87
C ALA A 68 1.13 -14.16 4.55
N LYS A 69 1.21 -14.58 5.83
CA LYS A 69 0.02 -14.92 6.63
C LYS A 69 -0.96 -13.76 6.71
N ALA A 70 -0.46 -12.56 7.00
CA ALA A 70 -1.29 -11.37 7.15
C ALA A 70 -2.03 -11.02 5.86
N PHE A 71 -1.35 -11.11 4.71
CA PHE A 71 -1.98 -10.93 3.41
C PHE A 71 -3.11 -11.95 3.18
N LEU A 72 -2.83 -13.23 3.40
CA LEU A 72 -3.82 -14.31 3.25
C LEU A 72 -5.02 -14.15 4.18
N CYS A 73 -4.79 -14.04 5.48
CA CYS A 73 -5.86 -13.86 6.47
C CYS A 73 -6.71 -12.62 6.19
N SER A 74 -6.15 -11.57 5.58
CA SER A 74 -6.91 -10.38 5.22
C SER A 74 -7.99 -10.65 4.17
N LEU A 75 -7.87 -11.70 3.37
CA LEU A 75 -8.75 -11.98 2.23
C LEU A 75 -10.15 -12.39 2.70
N SER A 76 -10.24 -13.32 3.66
CA SER A 76 -11.52 -13.73 4.27
C SER A 76 -11.99 -12.77 5.37
N THR A 77 -11.09 -12.37 6.28
CA THR A 77 -11.46 -11.57 7.47
C THR A 77 -11.76 -10.10 7.15
N ARG A 78 -11.34 -9.65 5.97
CA ARG A 78 -11.40 -8.24 5.55
C ARG A 78 -10.63 -7.30 6.50
N ARG A 79 -9.60 -7.80 7.20
CA ARG A 79 -8.58 -6.96 7.86
C ARG A 79 -7.68 -6.29 6.81
N LEU A 80 -8.22 -5.26 6.15
CA LEU A 80 -7.55 -4.55 5.05
C LEU A 80 -6.18 -4.00 5.47
N ASP A 81 -6.04 -3.64 6.72
CA ASP A 81 -4.79 -3.16 7.29
C ASP A 81 -3.68 -4.23 7.33
N TRP A 82 -4.03 -5.52 7.35
CA TRP A 82 -3.06 -6.63 7.32
C TRP A 82 -2.45 -6.85 5.93
N ARG A 83 -3.21 -6.71 4.84
CA ARG A 83 -2.65 -6.86 3.47
C ARG A 83 -1.68 -5.74 3.11
N SER A 84 -1.88 -4.55 3.65
CA SER A 84 -1.08 -3.36 3.31
C SER A 84 0.42 -3.57 3.58
N ALA A 85 0.73 -4.32 4.65
CA ALA A 85 2.09 -4.65 5.07
C ALA A 85 2.89 -5.42 4.01
N ALA A 86 2.24 -6.15 3.08
CA ALA A 86 2.94 -6.90 2.04
C ALA A 86 3.73 -5.98 1.11
N ALA A 87 3.11 -4.90 0.63
CA ALA A 87 3.79 -3.92 -0.22
C ALA A 87 4.84 -3.13 0.57
N SER A 88 4.50 -2.66 1.77
CA SER A 88 5.42 -1.90 2.63
C SER A 88 6.66 -2.71 3.00
N TYR A 89 6.51 -3.98 3.36
CA TYR A 89 7.62 -4.87 3.70
C TYR A 89 8.50 -5.15 2.49
N TYR A 90 7.90 -5.47 1.35
CA TYR A 90 8.64 -5.72 0.12
C TYR A 90 9.52 -4.53 -0.26
N LEU A 91 8.95 -3.32 -0.31
CA LEU A 91 9.69 -2.10 -0.60
C LEU A 91 10.78 -1.84 0.45
N ALA A 92 10.47 -2.06 1.73
CA ALA A 92 11.43 -1.89 2.81
C ALA A 92 12.65 -2.82 2.68
N LYS A 93 12.47 -4.05 2.19
CA LYS A 93 13.57 -4.99 1.92
C LYS A 93 14.46 -4.59 0.75
N LEU A 94 14.01 -3.71 -0.14
CA LEU A 94 14.83 -3.19 -1.24
C LEU A 94 15.74 -2.05 -0.79
N PHE A 95 15.44 -1.37 0.31
CA PHE A 95 16.28 -0.29 0.82
C PHE A 95 17.56 -0.82 1.48
N LYS A 96 18.63 -0.07 1.26
CA LYS A 96 19.81 -0.04 2.13
C LYS A 96 19.86 1.33 2.80
N GLU A 97 20.47 1.42 3.98
CA GLU A 97 20.71 2.73 4.60
C GLU A 97 21.48 3.63 3.62
N HIS A 98 20.98 4.84 3.42
CA HIS A 98 21.58 5.82 2.53
C HIS A 98 21.16 7.24 2.94
N ARG A 99 21.93 8.22 2.47
CA ARG A 99 21.63 9.63 2.67
C ARG A 99 20.76 10.19 1.55
N TYR A 100 19.98 11.21 1.88
CA TYR A 100 19.22 11.96 0.90
C TYR A 100 20.12 12.46 -0.23
N THR A 101 19.77 12.07 -1.46
CA THR A 101 20.53 12.43 -2.66
C THR A 101 19.59 13.13 -3.63
N PRO A 102 19.54 14.47 -3.64
CA PRO A 102 18.55 15.20 -4.43
C PRO A 102 18.73 14.95 -5.93
N VAL A 103 17.63 14.67 -6.60
CA VAL A 103 17.50 14.72 -8.05
C VAL A 103 16.19 15.42 -8.39
N GLU A 104 16.20 16.20 -9.47
CA GLU A 104 15.00 16.88 -9.97
C GLU A 104 13.88 15.85 -10.26
N SER A 105 12.69 16.11 -9.74
CA SER A 105 11.49 15.29 -9.93
C SER A 105 10.38 15.99 -10.72
N GLY A 106 10.52 17.30 -10.97
CA GLY A 106 9.54 18.06 -11.73
C GLY A 106 9.80 19.56 -11.69
N ARG A 107 9.24 20.26 -12.67
CA ARG A 107 9.28 21.72 -12.77
C ARG A 107 7.87 22.26 -12.91
N PHE A 108 7.54 23.27 -12.13
CA PHE A 108 6.28 24.00 -12.24
C PHE A 108 6.56 25.30 -12.98
N TYR A 109 5.77 25.54 -14.02
CA TYR A 109 5.94 26.69 -14.91
C TYR A 109 4.79 27.68 -14.73
N GLU A 110 5.14 28.96 -14.70
CA GLU A 110 4.20 30.06 -14.82
C GLU A 110 4.72 31.00 -15.91
N ASN A 111 3.87 31.34 -16.88
CA ASN A 111 4.24 32.15 -18.05
C ASN A 111 5.52 31.65 -18.79
N GLY A 112 5.66 30.34 -18.93
CA GLY A 112 6.80 29.71 -19.61
C GLY A 112 8.12 29.69 -18.82
N LYS A 113 8.13 30.21 -17.57
CA LYS A 113 9.32 30.19 -16.69
C LYS A 113 9.12 29.21 -15.55
N ALA A 114 10.16 28.41 -15.26
CA ALA A 114 10.14 27.52 -14.12
C ALA A 114 10.19 28.34 -12.82
N ILE A 115 9.11 28.32 -12.05
CA ILE A 115 9.00 29.02 -10.76
C ILE A 115 9.33 28.12 -9.56
N HIS A 116 9.26 26.81 -9.74
CA HIS A 116 9.56 25.83 -8.70
C HIS A 116 10.13 24.55 -9.31
N VAL A 117 11.19 24.03 -8.68
CA VAL A 117 11.80 22.74 -9.04
C VAL A 117 11.64 21.80 -7.85
N SER A 118 10.88 20.73 -8.04
CA SER A 118 10.73 19.70 -7.01
C SER A 118 11.90 18.73 -7.06
N HIS A 119 12.26 18.19 -5.90
CA HIS A 119 13.34 17.21 -5.77
C HIS A 119 12.84 15.97 -5.03
N THR A 120 13.41 14.82 -5.39
CA THR A 120 13.27 13.55 -4.68
C THR A 120 14.64 12.95 -4.40
N CYS A 121 14.71 11.95 -3.53
CA CYS A 121 15.91 11.16 -3.34
C CYS A 121 16.10 10.23 -4.55
N ARG A 122 17.23 10.38 -5.26
CA ARG A 122 17.65 9.52 -6.38
C ARG A 122 17.65 8.05 -5.97
N VAL A 123 18.25 7.74 -4.82
CA VAL A 123 18.38 6.36 -4.34
C VAL A 123 17.00 5.74 -4.07
N CYS A 124 16.08 6.46 -3.42
CA CYS A 124 14.71 5.97 -3.21
C CYS A 124 13.96 5.77 -4.52
N ARG A 125 14.01 6.76 -5.43
CA ARG A 125 13.33 6.70 -6.73
C ARG A 125 13.81 5.51 -7.55
N ASP A 126 15.11 5.24 -7.53
CA ASP A 126 15.74 4.21 -8.35
C ASP A 126 15.58 2.79 -7.76
N VAL A 127 15.09 2.67 -6.51
CA VAL A 127 14.78 1.37 -5.88
C VAL A 127 13.62 0.66 -6.58
N LYS A 128 12.53 1.40 -6.86
CA LYS A 128 11.38 0.90 -7.60
C LYS A 128 10.52 2.07 -8.06
N TYR A 129 9.91 1.93 -9.25
CA TYR A 129 8.91 2.88 -9.74
C TYR A 129 7.81 3.12 -8.69
N GLY A 130 7.38 4.37 -8.52
CA GLY A 130 6.38 4.77 -7.53
C GLY A 130 6.93 5.14 -6.14
N VAL A 131 8.20 4.84 -5.84
CA VAL A 131 8.83 5.22 -4.56
C VAL A 131 9.32 6.66 -4.61
N VAL A 132 8.98 7.44 -3.57
CA VAL A 132 9.38 8.85 -3.46
C VAL A 132 9.95 9.17 -2.07
N GLY A 133 11.09 9.85 -2.04
CA GLY A 133 11.77 10.27 -0.81
C GLY A 133 11.97 11.78 -0.77
N LYS A 134 11.42 12.46 0.23
CA LYS A 134 11.62 13.91 0.45
C LYS A 134 12.73 14.11 1.47
N GLU A 135 13.49 15.20 1.34
CA GLU A 135 14.57 15.52 2.28
C GLU A 135 14.09 15.59 3.74
N LYS A 136 12.96 16.26 3.97
CA LYS A 136 12.35 16.45 5.29
C LYS A 136 10.84 16.29 5.21
N TYR A 137 10.29 15.60 6.18
CA TYR A 137 8.87 15.46 6.41
C TYR A 137 8.52 16.30 7.65
N LYS A 138 7.65 17.30 7.48
CA LYS A 138 7.26 18.23 8.55
C LYS A 138 5.79 18.05 8.86
N ASN A 139 5.46 17.83 10.13
CA ASN A 139 4.10 17.71 10.66
C ASN A 139 3.18 16.82 9.79
N VAL A 140 3.70 15.67 9.35
CA VAL A 140 2.92 14.73 8.54
C VAL A 140 1.83 14.12 9.40
N ASP A 141 0.59 14.24 8.94
CA ASP A 141 -0.57 13.67 9.61
C ASP A 141 -0.60 12.15 9.45
N LEU A 142 -0.19 11.41 10.48
CA LEU A 142 -0.22 9.94 10.48
C LEU A 142 -1.65 9.39 10.48
N ASN A 143 -2.64 10.19 10.88
CA ASN A 143 -4.02 9.73 10.98
C ASN A 143 -4.65 9.51 9.60
N VAL A 144 -4.32 10.33 8.59
CA VAL A 144 -4.81 10.08 7.22
C VAL A 144 -4.23 8.78 6.66
N LEU A 145 -2.97 8.48 6.99
CA LEU A 145 -2.29 7.24 6.60
C LEU A 145 -2.99 6.03 7.25
N ASN A 146 -3.29 6.10 8.55
CA ASN A 146 -3.99 5.02 9.24
C ASN A 146 -5.44 4.85 8.76
N PHE A 147 -6.12 5.96 8.47
CA PHE A 147 -7.47 5.93 7.90
C PHE A 147 -7.48 5.20 6.56
N GLU A 148 -6.59 5.56 5.63
CA GLU A 148 -6.47 4.92 4.32
C GLU A 148 -6.09 3.43 4.43
N ARG A 149 -5.14 3.12 5.33
CA ARG A 149 -4.75 1.75 5.68
C ARG A 149 -5.96 0.90 6.11
N LEU A 150 -6.80 1.45 6.98
CA LEU A 150 -7.99 0.76 7.51
C LEU A 150 -9.20 0.74 6.57
N LYS A 151 -9.31 1.72 5.68
CA LYS A 151 -10.46 1.88 4.78
C LYS A 151 -10.31 1.08 3.49
N TRP A 152 -9.11 1.02 2.94
CA TRP A 152 -8.86 0.44 1.61
C TRP A 152 -7.75 -0.62 1.60
N GLY A 153 -6.93 -0.67 2.64
CA GLY A 153 -5.77 -1.56 2.72
C GLY A 153 -4.47 -0.92 2.24
N GLY A 154 -4.37 0.40 2.37
CA GLY A 154 -3.18 1.17 2.01
C GLY A 154 -3.16 1.59 0.55
N VAL A 155 -3.00 2.89 0.30
CA VAL A 155 -3.01 3.49 -1.06
C VAL A 155 -1.75 4.33 -1.34
N ARG A 156 -0.78 4.33 -0.42
CA ARG A 156 0.45 5.14 -0.48
C ARG A 156 1.70 4.28 -0.39
N GLN A 157 1.70 3.12 -1.06
CA GLN A 157 2.73 2.10 -0.87
C GLN A 157 4.15 2.64 -1.07
N GLY A 158 4.37 3.58 -2.00
CA GLY A 158 5.69 4.18 -2.29
C GLY A 158 6.10 5.39 -1.43
N ASP A 159 5.26 5.84 -0.49
CA ASP A 159 5.60 6.96 0.40
C ASP A 159 6.40 6.47 1.62
N LEU A 160 7.59 7.03 1.87
CA LEU A 160 8.46 6.56 2.96
C LEU A 160 7.81 6.67 4.35
N VAL A 161 7.04 7.72 4.63
CA VAL A 161 6.39 7.87 5.94
C VAL A 161 5.25 6.87 6.08
N TYR A 162 4.52 6.58 4.99
CA TYR A 162 3.55 5.48 4.97
C TYR A 162 4.21 4.13 5.21
N ILE A 163 5.29 3.79 4.49
CA ILE A 163 6.02 2.52 4.67
C ILE A 163 6.48 2.38 6.13
N LEU A 164 7.07 3.43 6.69
CA LEU A 164 7.49 3.44 8.09
C LEU A 164 6.30 3.22 9.02
N PHE A 165 5.25 4.02 8.88
CA PHE A 165 4.07 3.96 9.73
C PHE A 165 3.40 2.58 9.68
N ASP A 166 3.19 2.04 8.48
CA ASP A 166 2.52 0.76 8.27
C ASP A 166 3.32 -0.40 8.87
N LEU A 167 4.65 -0.42 8.70
CA LEU A 167 5.50 -1.46 9.29
C LEU A 167 5.58 -1.38 10.81
N GLU A 168 5.54 -0.19 11.40
CA GLU A 168 5.47 -0.05 12.86
C GLU A 168 4.16 -0.59 13.41
N ARG A 169 3.03 -0.26 12.79
CA ARG A 169 1.74 -0.82 13.19
C ARG A 169 1.71 -2.32 12.98
N PHE A 170 2.22 -2.82 11.86
CA PHE A 170 2.25 -4.25 11.56
C PHE A 170 3.16 -5.05 12.49
N ALA A 171 4.26 -4.46 12.97
CA ALA A 171 5.17 -5.11 13.91
C ALA A 171 4.46 -5.51 15.20
N GLU A 172 3.47 -4.71 15.64
CA GLU A 172 2.68 -4.90 16.85
C GLU A 172 1.54 -5.93 16.71
N GLU A 173 1.17 -6.33 15.49
CA GLU A 173 0.04 -7.24 15.26
C GLU A 173 0.39 -8.69 15.56
N ASP A 174 -0.55 -9.43 16.15
CA ASP A 174 -0.52 -10.89 16.19
C ASP A 174 -1.38 -11.45 15.06
N ILE A 175 -0.77 -12.28 14.21
CA ILE A 175 -1.38 -12.75 12.96
C ILE A 175 -1.67 -14.25 13.10
N PRO A 176 -2.93 -14.67 12.99
CA PRO A 176 -3.29 -16.09 13.08
C PRO A 176 -2.75 -16.88 11.88
N GLU A 177 -2.81 -18.21 11.97
CA GLU A 177 -2.56 -19.05 10.80
C GLU A 177 -3.65 -18.86 9.74
N PRO A 178 -3.29 -18.81 8.45
CA PRO A 178 -4.25 -18.81 7.36
C PRO A 178 -5.15 -20.05 7.40
N THR A 179 -6.44 -19.81 7.17
CA THR A 179 -7.44 -20.86 7.03
C THR A 179 -7.42 -21.45 5.62
N GLN A 180 -8.11 -22.58 5.42
CA GLN A 180 -8.33 -23.13 4.09
C GLN A 180 -9.07 -22.13 3.17
N GLU A 181 -10.04 -21.38 3.72
CA GLU A 181 -10.79 -20.36 2.98
C GLU A 181 -9.85 -19.25 2.45
N ASP A 182 -8.87 -18.80 3.25
CA ASP A 182 -7.88 -17.80 2.80
C ASP A 182 -7.10 -18.27 1.58
N GLY A 183 -6.66 -19.54 1.59
CA GLY A 183 -5.96 -20.18 0.49
C GLY A 183 -6.85 -20.33 -0.75
N GLU A 184 -8.11 -20.74 -0.58
CA GLU A 184 -9.09 -20.86 -1.66
C GLU A 184 -9.39 -19.51 -2.32
N ILE A 185 -9.51 -18.44 -1.55
CA ILE A 185 -9.68 -17.08 -2.10
C ILE A 185 -8.45 -16.67 -2.91
N LEU A 186 -7.22 -16.94 -2.43
CA LEU A 186 -6.01 -16.65 -3.20
C LEU A 186 -5.95 -17.49 -4.49
N LYS A 187 -6.29 -18.79 -4.44
CA LYS A 187 -6.38 -19.64 -5.64
C LYS A 187 -7.38 -19.07 -6.66
N ALA A 188 -8.54 -18.61 -6.21
CA ALA A 188 -9.54 -17.99 -7.07
C ALA A 188 -9.04 -16.67 -7.70
N ILE A 189 -8.31 -15.85 -6.94
CA ILE A 189 -7.64 -14.64 -7.43
C ILE A 189 -6.65 -14.98 -8.54
N LEU A 190 -5.75 -15.94 -8.31
CA LEU A 190 -4.74 -16.38 -9.28
C LEU A 190 -5.36 -17.02 -10.53
N ASN A 191 -6.47 -17.76 -10.35
CA ASN A 191 -7.25 -18.29 -11.47
C ASN A 191 -7.86 -17.16 -12.31
N ALA A 192 -8.45 -16.14 -11.67
CA ALA A 192 -9.00 -14.98 -12.38
C ALA A 192 -7.94 -14.25 -13.21
N VAL A 193 -6.69 -14.16 -12.70
CA VAL A 193 -5.54 -13.64 -13.46
C VAL A 193 -5.22 -14.53 -14.67
N SER A 194 -5.21 -15.85 -14.51
CA SER A 194 -4.89 -16.81 -15.59
C SER A 194 -5.95 -16.84 -16.69
N CYS A 195 -7.19 -16.48 -16.36
CA CYS A 195 -8.31 -16.42 -17.30
C CYS A 195 -8.47 -15.06 -17.99
N CYS A 196 -7.52 -14.13 -17.81
CA CYS A 196 -7.52 -12.87 -18.52
C CYS A 196 -7.20 -13.06 -20.01
N ASP A 197 -7.86 -12.27 -20.85
CA ASP A 197 -7.49 -12.17 -22.25
C ASP A 197 -6.14 -11.44 -22.37
N PRO A 198 -5.30 -11.73 -23.39
CA PRO A 198 -3.96 -11.14 -23.52
C PRO A 198 -3.89 -9.62 -23.35
N SER A 199 -4.90 -8.90 -23.86
CA SER A 199 -5.01 -7.44 -23.82
C SER A 199 -5.69 -6.88 -22.56
N ASP A 200 -6.19 -7.73 -21.66
CA ASP A 200 -6.87 -7.28 -20.44
C ASP A 200 -5.92 -6.39 -19.61
N HIS A 201 -6.43 -5.25 -19.14
CA HIS A 201 -5.68 -4.33 -18.29
C HIS A 201 -6.11 -4.49 -16.82
N PRO A 202 -5.43 -3.86 -15.84
CA PRO A 202 -5.73 -4.04 -14.42
C PRO A 202 -7.18 -3.68 -14.05
N GLY A 203 -7.80 -2.77 -14.79
CA GLY A 203 -9.22 -2.43 -14.63
C GLY A 203 -10.17 -3.57 -14.99
N THR A 204 -9.85 -4.34 -16.04
CA THR A 204 -10.59 -5.56 -16.40
C THR A 204 -10.38 -6.64 -15.34
N LEU A 205 -9.13 -6.85 -14.91
CA LEU A 205 -8.81 -7.80 -13.84
C LEU A 205 -9.57 -7.47 -12.53
N ARG A 206 -9.64 -6.20 -12.15
CA ARG A 206 -10.43 -5.73 -10.99
C ARG A 206 -11.91 -6.08 -11.11
N ASN A 207 -12.47 -6.03 -12.32
CA ASN A 207 -13.85 -6.40 -12.57
C ASN A 207 -14.01 -7.94 -12.47
N ARG A 208 -13.06 -8.73 -13.01
CA ARG A 208 -13.04 -10.19 -12.82
C ARG A 208 -12.96 -10.59 -11.35
N PHE A 209 -12.20 -9.88 -10.53
CA PHE A 209 -12.18 -10.12 -9.07
C PHE A 209 -13.54 -9.90 -8.40
N ALA A 210 -14.44 -9.11 -8.99
CA ALA A 210 -15.79 -8.92 -8.45
C ALA A 210 -16.66 -10.20 -8.56
N GLU A 211 -16.33 -11.09 -9.50
CA GLU A 211 -17.03 -12.36 -9.73
C GLU A 211 -16.61 -13.45 -8.74
N ILE A 212 -15.56 -13.22 -7.94
CA ILE A 212 -15.11 -14.14 -6.90
C ILE A 212 -16.01 -14.00 -5.68
N SER A 213 -17.02 -14.87 -5.56
CA SER A 213 -18.05 -14.79 -4.52
C SER A 213 -17.50 -14.81 -3.09
N ALA A 214 -16.41 -15.54 -2.85
CA ALA A 214 -15.73 -15.61 -1.55
C ALA A 214 -14.94 -14.33 -1.20
N LEU A 215 -14.49 -13.56 -2.20
CA LEU A 215 -13.74 -12.32 -1.99
C LEU A 215 -14.68 -11.16 -1.66
N LYS A 216 -14.93 -10.92 -0.37
CA LYS A 216 -15.76 -9.79 0.10
C LYS A 216 -15.01 -8.47 0.01
N ALA A 217 -14.88 -7.93 -1.21
CA ALA A 217 -14.16 -6.68 -1.46
C ALA A 217 -14.96 -5.70 -2.35
N ASN A 218 -14.89 -4.40 -2.05
CA ASN A 218 -15.41 -3.35 -2.94
C ASN A 218 -14.43 -3.02 -4.10
N LYS A 219 -14.82 -2.11 -5.01
CA LYS A 219 -14.00 -1.73 -6.17
C LYS A 219 -12.59 -1.26 -5.79
N ASP A 220 -12.47 -0.42 -4.77
CA ASP A 220 -11.19 0.17 -4.35
C ASP A 220 -10.32 -0.89 -3.66
N GLU A 221 -10.91 -1.70 -2.79
CA GLU A 221 -10.24 -2.81 -2.10
C GLU A 221 -9.69 -3.86 -3.08
N ARG A 222 -10.39 -4.14 -4.19
CA ARG A 222 -9.90 -5.01 -5.26
C ARG A 222 -8.73 -4.37 -6.02
N SER A 223 -8.79 -3.07 -6.26
CA SER A 223 -7.67 -2.33 -6.88
C SER A 223 -6.42 -2.38 -6.01
N VAL A 224 -6.58 -2.24 -4.68
CA VAL A 224 -5.48 -2.35 -3.72
C VAL A 224 -4.86 -3.75 -3.71
N ILE A 225 -5.66 -4.82 -3.80
CA ILE A 225 -5.11 -6.19 -3.94
C ILE A 225 -4.22 -6.29 -5.18
N ILE A 226 -4.68 -5.77 -6.32
CA ILE A 226 -3.91 -5.79 -7.58
C ILE A 226 -2.61 -4.99 -7.43
N GLU A 227 -2.68 -3.78 -6.86
CA GLU A 227 -1.50 -2.94 -6.62
C GLU A 227 -0.49 -3.58 -5.68
N ILE A 228 -0.95 -4.26 -4.61
CA ILE A 228 -0.06 -5.00 -3.71
C ILE A 228 0.62 -6.15 -4.45
N LEU A 229 -0.14 -6.98 -5.19
CA LEU A 229 0.41 -8.11 -5.95
C LEU A 229 1.38 -7.65 -7.04
N ALA A 230 1.10 -6.54 -7.72
CA ALA A 230 2.02 -5.92 -8.68
C ALA A 230 3.26 -5.34 -8.00
N CYS A 231 3.11 -4.69 -6.84
CA CYS A 231 4.21 -4.14 -6.06
C CYS A 231 5.20 -5.24 -5.66
N ILE A 232 4.72 -6.36 -5.12
CA ILE A 232 5.56 -7.49 -4.70
C ILE A 232 6.07 -8.35 -5.87
N GLY A 233 5.72 -7.99 -7.11
CA GLY A 233 6.19 -8.63 -8.34
C GLY A 233 5.36 -9.82 -8.83
N VAL A 234 4.35 -10.28 -8.07
CA VAL A 234 3.46 -11.37 -8.51
C VAL A 234 2.73 -11.02 -9.80
N LEU A 235 2.33 -9.75 -9.97
CA LEU A 235 1.74 -9.22 -11.21
C LEU A 235 2.69 -8.23 -11.91
N ALA A 236 3.96 -8.61 -12.06
CA ALA A 236 4.93 -7.77 -12.77
C ALA A 236 4.62 -7.69 -14.28
N PRO A 237 4.63 -6.49 -14.90
CA PRO A 237 4.56 -6.36 -16.34
C PRO A 237 5.78 -6.99 -17.02
N LYS A 238 5.57 -7.75 -18.12
CA LYS A 238 6.70 -8.27 -18.92
C LYS A 238 7.23 -7.25 -19.92
N SER A 239 6.45 -6.21 -20.23
CA SER A 239 6.86 -5.08 -21.07
C SER A 239 6.29 -3.78 -20.54
N TYR A 240 7.11 -2.73 -20.61
CA TYR A 240 6.73 -1.33 -20.34
C TYR A 240 6.51 -0.53 -21.62
N ASP A 241 6.83 -1.11 -22.79
CA ASP A 241 6.61 -0.50 -24.10
C ASP A 241 5.16 -0.71 -24.55
N ARG A 242 4.23 -0.13 -23.79
CA ARG A 242 2.78 -0.24 -24.00
C ARG A 242 2.11 1.06 -23.58
N GLY A 243 1.01 1.42 -24.25
CA GLY A 243 0.26 2.63 -23.94
C GLY A 243 -0.30 2.65 -22.50
N GLU A 244 -0.13 3.78 -21.82
CA GLU A 244 -0.75 4.07 -20.54
C GLU A 244 -2.20 4.55 -20.75
N PRO A 245 -3.20 3.99 -20.03
CA PRO A 245 -4.56 4.48 -20.14
C PRO A 245 -4.67 5.96 -19.73
N SER A 246 -5.48 6.75 -20.44
CA SER A 246 -5.55 8.20 -20.22
C SER A 246 -6.01 8.63 -18.81
N LYS A 247 -6.73 7.76 -18.09
CA LYS A 247 -7.17 7.98 -16.70
C LYS A 247 -7.12 6.68 -15.92
N HIS A 248 -6.22 6.61 -14.95
CA HIS A 248 -6.19 5.56 -13.94
C HIS A 248 -5.41 5.98 -12.69
N ASP A 249 -5.57 5.20 -11.63
CA ASP A 249 -4.85 5.38 -10.36
C ASP A 249 -3.84 4.23 -10.09
N TRP A 250 -3.50 3.45 -11.11
CA TRP A 250 -2.48 2.39 -11.02
C TRP A 250 -1.08 2.97 -10.89
N THR A 251 -0.24 2.34 -10.06
CA THR A 251 1.19 2.65 -9.92
C THR A 251 2.02 1.46 -10.35
N TYR A 252 1.87 0.32 -9.68
CA TYR A 252 2.67 -0.88 -9.98
C TYR A 252 2.03 -1.75 -11.05
N ALA A 253 0.69 -1.71 -11.17
CA ALA A 253 -0.02 -2.55 -12.13
C ALA A 253 -0.18 -1.89 -13.51
N THR A 254 0.17 -0.61 -13.68
CA THR A 254 -0.13 0.21 -14.87
C THR A 254 0.11 -0.49 -16.21
N TYR A 255 1.27 -1.12 -16.35
CA TYR A 255 1.71 -1.77 -17.59
C TYR A 255 1.36 -3.25 -17.68
N TRP A 256 0.79 -3.83 -16.60
CA TRP A 256 0.39 -5.22 -16.57
C TRP A 256 -0.71 -5.47 -17.59
N ARG A 257 -0.61 -6.58 -18.31
CA ARG A 257 -1.63 -7.09 -19.22
C ARG A 257 -1.92 -8.56 -18.94
N GLY A 258 -3.06 -9.06 -19.38
CA GLY A 258 -3.45 -10.47 -19.19
C GLY A 258 -2.39 -11.47 -19.68
N GLU A 259 -1.68 -11.17 -20.77
CA GLU A 259 -0.56 -12.00 -21.27
C GLU A 259 0.64 -12.10 -20.31
N ASP A 260 0.77 -11.16 -19.38
CA ASP A 260 1.80 -11.19 -18.35
C ASP A 260 1.50 -12.29 -17.32
N GLY A 261 0.21 -12.54 -17.03
CA GLY A 261 -0.23 -13.52 -16.05
C GLY A 261 0.26 -13.19 -14.63
N TYR A 262 0.59 -14.21 -13.85
CA TYR A 262 1.29 -14.05 -12.58
C TYR A 262 2.55 -14.91 -12.51
N ASP A 263 3.50 -14.48 -11.68
CA ASP A 263 4.75 -15.19 -11.43
C ASP A 263 4.52 -16.37 -10.45
N LYS A 264 4.63 -17.60 -10.96
CA LYS A 264 4.41 -18.83 -10.19
C LYS A 264 5.48 -19.07 -9.12
N GLU A 265 6.73 -18.66 -9.38
CA GLU A 265 7.83 -18.84 -8.43
C GLU A 265 7.67 -17.90 -7.23
N LEU A 266 7.25 -16.66 -7.46
CA LEU A 266 6.94 -15.71 -6.39
C LEU A 266 5.69 -16.14 -5.61
N VAL A 267 4.67 -16.67 -6.27
CA VAL A 267 3.51 -17.24 -5.57
C VAL A 267 3.93 -18.41 -4.67
N GLU A 268 4.74 -19.34 -5.16
CA GLU A 268 5.23 -20.45 -4.33
C GLU A 268 6.09 -19.94 -3.16
N LYS A 269 7.00 -19.00 -3.44
CA LYS A 269 7.88 -18.38 -2.44
C LYS A 269 7.11 -17.70 -1.30
N TYR A 270 6.06 -16.94 -1.64
CA TYR A 270 5.31 -16.18 -0.65
C TYR A 270 4.20 -17.01 0.01
N PHE A 271 3.49 -17.82 -0.77
CA PHE A 271 2.21 -18.41 -0.35
C PHE A 271 2.15 -19.93 -0.48
N GLY A 272 3.15 -20.59 -1.07
CA GLY A 272 3.12 -22.03 -1.40
C GLY A 272 2.80 -22.95 -0.22
N LYS A 273 3.25 -22.59 1.00
CA LYS A 273 2.92 -23.30 2.25
C LYS A 273 1.41 -23.40 2.52
N TYR A 274 0.63 -22.42 2.06
CA TYR A 274 -0.80 -22.27 2.34
C TYR A 274 -1.69 -22.60 1.14
N LEU A 275 -1.09 -22.91 -0.01
CA LEU A 275 -1.80 -23.25 -1.25
C LEU A 275 -1.87 -24.75 -1.52
N LYS A 276 -1.32 -25.57 -0.63
CA LYS A 276 -1.39 -27.03 -0.72
C LYS A 276 -2.78 -27.56 -0.39
#